data_AF-A0A0Q7CG99-F1
#
_entry.id   AF-A0A0Q7CG99-F1
#
_cell.length_a   1.000
_cell.length_b   1.000
_cell.length_c   1.000
_cell.angle_alpha   90.00
_cell.angle_beta   90.00
_cell.angle_gamma   90.00
#
_symmetry.space_group_name_H-M   'P 1'
#
loop_
_entity.id
_entity.type
_entity.pdbx_description
1 polymer ?
#
loop_
_entity_poly.entity_id
_entity_poly.type
_entity_poly.pdbx_seq_one_letter_code
_entity_poly.pdbx_strand_id
1 'polypeptide(L)'
;MPMKRAAFLLLALAAASGAQAMSIRELRTLEAGEKDGKAYAGYYLVGVLEGLREGVESSQRNGQKPLFCVEGRRLEPSMARSLYQTELTRNADSYEADMPVQLVMSGALKNSYHCTR
;
A
#
# COMPACT_ATOMS: atom_id res chain seq x y z
N MET A 1 41.27 6.37 -10.79
CA MET A 1 40.46 6.81 -9.63
C MET A 1 39.15 5.99 -9.52
N PRO A 2 39.20 4.69 -9.19
CA PRO A 2 37.99 3.87 -9.02
C PRO A 2 37.25 4.15 -7.70
N MET A 3 37.97 4.56 -6.65
CA MET A 3 37.44 4.76 -5.30
C MET A 3 36.33 5.83 -5.22
N LYS A 4 36.48 6.93 -5.98
CA LYS A 4 35.50 8.03 -6.00
C LYS A 4 34.19 7.59 -6.66
N ARG A 5 34.27 6.76 -7.71
CA ARG A 5 33.08 6.23 -8.41
C ARG A 5 32.31 5.23 -7.55
N ALA A 6 33.02 4.37 -6.83
CA ALA A 6 32.41 3.43 -5.88
C ALA A 6 31.69 4.15 -4.73
N ALA A 7 32.28 5.21 -4.19
CA ALA A 7 31.66 6.01 -3.14
C ALA A 7 30.37 6.72 -3.60
N PHE A 8 30.35 7.26 -4.83
CA PHE A 8 29.15 7.84 -5.41
C PHE A 8 28.04 6.80 -5.67
N LEU A 9 28.41 5.58 -6.09
CA LEU A 9 27.44 4.49 -6.30
C LEU A 9 26.81 4.03 -4.98
N LEU A 10 27.60 3.91 -3.91
CA LEU A 10 27.12 3.54 -2.59
C LEU A 10 26.20 4.60 -1.99
N LEU A 11 26.51 5.89 -2.18
CA LEU A 11 25.66 6.99 -1.72
C LEU A 11 24.34 7.05 -2.49
N ALA A 12 24.36 6.76 -3.80
CA ALA A 12 23.15 6.67 -4.62
C ALA A 12 22.26 5.48 -4.23
N LEU A 13 22.86 4.34 -3.84
CA LEU A 13 22.12 3.17 -3.37
C LEU A 13 21.49 3.39 -1.99
N ALA A 14 22.15 4.14 -1.10
CA ALA A 14 21.60 4.50 0.20
C ALA A 14 20.44 5.50 0.09
N ALA A 15 20.48 6.42 -0.87
CA ALA A 15 19.36 7.32 -1.17
C ALA A 15 18.14 6.61 -1.80
N ALA A 16 18.33 5.37 -2.28
CA ALA A 16 17.26 4.54 -2.83
C ALA A 16 16.50 3.72 -1.78
N SER A 17 16.77 3.92 -0.47
CA SER A 17 15.89 3.41 0.58
C SER A 17 14.54 4.12 0.49
N GLY A 18 13.64 3.56 -0.33
CA GLY A 18 12.30 4.08 -0.52
C GLY A 18 11.54 4.21 0.79
N ALA A 19 10.42 4.94 0.75
CA ALA A 19 9.49 5.01 1.87
C ALA A 19 9.12 3.59 2.31
N GLN A 20 9.52 3.20 3.53
CA GLN A 20 9.14 1.91 4.10
C GLN A 20 7.63 1.92 4.28
N ALA A 21 6.95 0.97 3.65
CA ALA A 21 5.51 0.79 3.87
C ALA A 21 5.29 0.35 5.32
N MET A 22 4.41 1.06 6.03
CA MET A 22 4.07 0.76 7.43
C MET A 22 3.51 -0.67 7.53
N SER A 23 3.97 -1.41 8.51
CA SER A 23 3.49 -2.76 8.83
C SER A 23 2.11 -2.75 9.49
N ILE A 24 1.43 -3.90 9.48
CA ILE A 24 0.15 -4.08 10.19
C ILE A 24 0.30 -3.75 11.68
N ARG A 25 1.42 -4.17 12.29
CA ARG A 25 1.76 -3.89 13.69
C ARG A 25 1.89 -2.39 13.93
N GLU A 26 2.71 -1.71 13.14
CA GLU A 26 2.93 -0.27 13.28
C GLU A 26 1.64 0.52 13.11
N LEU A 27 0.78 0.12 12.16
CA LEU A 27 -0.53 0.76 11.99
C LEU A 27 -1.43 0.55 13.21
N ARG A 28 -1.44 -0.65 13.80
CA ARG A 28 -2.19 -0.93 15.04
C ARG A 28 -1.63 -0.14 16.22
N THR A 29 -0.30 -0.03 16.32
CA THR A 29 0.37 0.75 17.36
C THR A 29 0.07 2.24 17.20
N LEU A 30 0.11 2.78 15.98
CA LEU A 30 -0.29 4.16 15.67
C LEU A 30 -1.74 4.39 16.09
N GLU A 31 -2.64 3.47 15.73
CA GLU A 31 -4.06 3.60 16.02
C GLU A 31 -4.36 3.60 17.53
N ALA A 32 -3.63 2.80 18.31
CA ALA A 32 -3.85 2.63 19.74
C ALA A 32 -3.02 3.60 20.62
N GLY A 33 -1.88 4.07 20.14
CA GLY A 33 -0.88 4.80 20.93
C GLY A 33 -1.01 6.32 20.87
N GLU A 34 -1.57 6.85 19.78
CA GLU A 34 -1.65 8.30 19.55
C GLU A 34 -3.03 8.88 19.92
N LYS A 35 -3.05 10.14 20.37
CA LYS A 35 -4.27 10.86 20.75
C LYS A 35 -5.34 10.83 19.64
N ASP A 36 -4.93 11.06 18.40
CA ASP A 36 -5.78 11.01 17.20
C ASP A 36 -5.45 9.79 16.32
N GLY A 37 -4.96 8.70 16.92
CA GLY A 37 -4.42 7.53 16.22
C GLY A 37 -5.37 6.92 15.19
N LYS A 38 -6.68 6.86 15.50
CA LYS A 38 -7.70 6.39 14.54
C LYS A 38 -7.78 7.23 13.28
N ALA A 39 -7.68 8.56 13.42
CA ALA A 39 -7.69 9.48 12.28
C ALA A 39 -6.39 9.33 11.48
N TYR A 40 -5.23 9.26 12.14
CA TYR A 40 -3.93 9.07 11.49
C TYR A 40 -3.84 7.76 10.72
N ALA A 41 -4.28 6.65 11.32
CA ALA A 41 -4.37 5.37 10.64
C ALA A 41 -5.35 5.44 9.45
N GLY A 42 -6.46 6.18 9.59
CA GLY A 42 -7.39 6.45 8.50
C GLY A 42 -6.74 7.19 7.33
N TYR A 43 -6.02 8.28 7.58
CA TYR A 43 -5.31 9.03 6.55
C TYR A 43 -4.24 8.20 5.86
N TYR A 44 -3.51 7.38 6.63
CA TYR A 44 -2.54 6.45 6.07
C TYR A 44 -3.20 5.45 5.11
N LEU A 45 -4.30 4.83 5.52
CA LEU A 45 -5.04 3.86 4.67
C LEU A 45 -5.59 4.51 3.39
N VAL A 46 -6.07 5.75 3.47
CA VAL A 46 -6.49 6.54 2.30
C VAL A 46 -5.31 6.74 1.35
N GLY A 47 -4.16 7.18 1.84
CA GLY A 47 -2.96 7.38 1.02
C GLY A 47 -2.49 6.08 0.35
N VAL A 48 -2.54 4.95 1.07
CA VAL A 48 -2.22 3.63 0.49
C VAL A 48 -3.20 3.25 -0.63
N LEU A 49 -4.49 3.49 -0.42
CA LEU A 49 -5.53 3.21 -1.42
C LEU A 49 -5.32 4.05 -2.69
N GLU A 50 -5.12 5.36 -2.53
CA GLU A 50 -4.90 6.30 -3.64
C GLU A 50 -3.61 5.97 -4.39
N GLY A 51 -2.51 5.67 -3.69
CA GLY A 51 -1.26 5.27 -4.31
C GLY A 51 -1.38 3.96 -5.11
N LEU A 52 -2.14 2.98 -4.62
CA LEU A 52 -2.42 1.75 -5.37
C LEU A 52 -3.28 2.01 -6.61
N ARG A 53 -4.27 2.89 -6.50
CA ARG A 53 -5.11 3.31 -7.63
C ARG A 53 -4.27 4.01 -8.70
N GLU A 54 -3.47 5.00 -8.31
CA GLU A 54 -2.59 5.72 -9.23
C GLU A 54 -1.56 4.78 -9.89
N GLY A 55 -0.98 3.86 -9.12
CA GLY A 55 -0.03 2.87 -9.64
C GLY A 55 -0.64 1.97 -10.72
N VAL A 56 -1.89 1.55 -10.54
CA VAL A 56 -2.64 0.78 -11.54
C VAL A 56 -2.97 1.63 -12.76
N GLU A 57 -3.46 2.86 -12.58
CA GLU A 57 -3.76 3.77 -13.68
C GLU A 57 -2.50 4.08 -14.51
N SER A 58 -1.35 4.25 -13.85
CA SER A 58 -0.04 4.41 -14.51
C SER A 58 0.37 3.17 -15.29
N SER A 59 0.21 1.97 -14.69
CA SER A 59 0.52 0.69 -15.35
C SER A 59 -0.33 0.49 -16.61
N GLN A 60 -1.62 0.83 -16.54
CA GLN A 60 -2.53 0.76 -17.70
C GLN A 60 -2.11 1.72 -18.82
N ARG A 61 -1.73 2.97 -18.49
CA ARG A 61 -1.20 3.92 -19.48
C ARG A 61 0.06 3.41 -20.18
N ASN A 62 0.85 2.59 -19.48
CA ASN A 62 2.06 1.95 -20.02
C ASN A 62 1.78 0.61 -20.73
N GLY A 63 0.52 0.25 -20.98
CA GLY A 63 0.14 -1.00 -21.65
C GLY A 63 0.36 -2.27 -20.82
N GLN A 64 0.59 -2.13 -19.51
CA GLN A 64 0.77 -3.27 -18.62
C GLN A 64 -0.56 -3.78 -18.08
N LYS A 65 -0.62 -5.08 -17.76
CA LYS A 65 -1.80 -5.69 -17.14
C LYS A 65 -1.99 -5.11 -15.72
N PRO A 66 -3.14 -4.50 -15.41
CA PRO A 66 -3.40 -3.95 -14.08
C PRO A 66 -3.55 -5.05 -13.02
N LEU A 67 -3.18 -4.73 -11.77
CA LEU A 67 -3.34 -5.65 -10.63
C LEU A 67 -4.81 -5.82 -10.21
N PHE A 68 -5.63 -4.80 -10.37
CA PHE A 68 -7.07 -4.77 -10.13
C PHE A 68 -7.70 -3.73 -11.05
N CYS A 69 -9.02 -3.77 -11.26
CA CYS A 69 -9.69 -2.91 -12.23
C CYS A 69 -10.90 -2.21 -11.61
N VAL A 70 -10.87 -0.88 -11.51
CA VAL A 70 -12.01 -0.13 -10.97
C VAL A 70 -13.17 -0.12 -11.98
N GLU A 71 -12.91 0.07 -13.28
CA GLU A 71 -13.91 -0.04 -14.37
C GLU A 71 -15.17 0.82 -14.15
N GLY A 72 -15.02 2.01 -13.57
CA GLY A 72 -16.16 2.89 -13.25
C GLY A 72 -16.97 2.46 -12.03
N ARG A 73 -16.58 1.37 -11.35
CA ARG A 73 -17.10 1.03 -10.02
C ARG A 73 -16.67 2.08 -9.01
N ARG A 74 -17.47 2.26 -7.97
CA ARG A 74 -17.16 3.20 -6.89
C ARG A 74 -15.94 2.70 -6.09
N LEU A 75 -14.92 3.54 -5.97
CA LEU A 75 -13.77 3.35 -5.09
C LEU A 75 -13.41 4.69 -4.45
N GLU A 76 -14.01 4.96 -3.30
CA GLU A 76 -13.87 6.24 -2.58
C GLU A 76 -12.85 6.14 -1.43
N PRO A 77 -12.16 7.23 -1.06
CA PRO A 77 -11.26 7.27 0.09
C PRO A 77 -11.86 6.72 1.39
N SER A 78 -13.14 7.01 1.66
CA SER A 78 -13.84 6.56 2.87
C SER A 78 -13.98 5.03 2.97
N MET A 79 -13.80 4.30 1.85
CA MET A 79 -13.84 2.84 1.82
C MET A 79 -12.52 2.18 2.24
N ALA A 80 -11.41 2.92 2.32
CA ALA A 80 -10.09 2.35 2.57
C ALA A 80 -10.05 1.48 3.85
N ARG A 81 -10.61 2.01 4.95
CA ARG A 81 -10.62 1.32 6.23
C ARG A 81 -11.45 0.04 6.21
N SER A 82 -12.63 0.06 5.61
CA SER A 82 -13.50 -1.12 5.55
C SER A 82 -12.93 -2.19 4.62
N LEU A 83 -12.34 -1.80 3.49
CA LEU A 83 -11.64 -2.73 2.58
C LEU A 83 -10.48 -3.43 3.30
N TYR A 84 -9.60 -2.67 3.95
CA TYR A 84 -8.46 -3.20 4.69
C TYR A 84 -8.90 -4.17 5.81
N GLN A 85 -9.87 -3.77 6.64
CA GLN A 85 -10.34 -4.60 7.75
C GLN A 85 -11.07 -5.86 7.27
N THR A 86 -11.85 -5.77 6.19
CA THR A 86 -12.55 -6.91 5.62
C THR A 86 -11.54 -7.94 5.10
N GLU A 87 -10.49 -7.50 4.41
CA GLU A 87 -9.44 -8.39 3.90
C GLU A 87 -8.64 -9.05 5.02
N LEU A 88 -8.23 -8.28 6.05
CA LEU A 88 -7.58 -8.83 7.23
C LEU A 88 -8.43 -9.89 7.93
N THR A 89 -9.73 -9.64 8.05
CA THR A 89 -10.65 -10.56 8.74
C THR A 89 -10.85 -11.84 7.93
N ARG A 90 -10.98 -11.72 6.61
CA ARG A 90 -11.17 -12.87 5.71
C ARG A 90 -9.93 -13.76 5.60
N ASN A 91 -8.74 -13.19 5.74
CA ASN A 91 -7.47 -13.89 5.55
C ASN A 91 -6.56 -13.77 6.79
N ALA A 92 -7.14 -13.90 7.98
CA ALA A 92 -6.44 -13.66 9.25
C ALA A 92 -5.19 -14.53 9.43
N ASP A 93 -5.22 -15.76 8.92
CA ASP A 93 -4.10 -16.71 8.99
C ASP A 93 -3.03 -16.47 7.92
N SER A 94 -3.30 -15.60 6.93
CA SER A 94 -2.41 -15.34 5.79
C SER A 94 -1.54 -14.10 5.95
N TYR A 95 -1.76 -13.30 6.99
CA TYR A 95 -1.05 -12.03 7.21
C TYR A 95 -0.39 -11.98 8.58
N GLU A 96 0.95 -11.92 8.59
CA GLU A 96 1.72 -11.68 9.80
C GLU A 96 1.79 -10.18 10.15
N ALA A 97 1.94 -9.87 11.43
CA ALA A 97 1.92 -8.50 11.93
C ALA A 97 2.99 -7.58 11.31
N ASP A 98 4.10 -8.14 10.84
CA ASP A 98 5.22 -7.36 10.28
C ASP A 98 5.12 -7.20 8.75
N MET A 99 4.05 -7.74 8.13
CA MET A 99 3.74 -7.49 6.72
C MET A 99 3.26 -6.06 6.47
N PRO A 100 3.52 -5.49 5.28
CA PRO A 100 3.14 -4.11 4.98
C PRO A 100 1.62 -3.98 4.77
N VAL A 101 1.04 -2.89 5.28
CA VAL A 101 -0.38 -2.53 5.10
C VAL A 101 -0.77 -2.47 3.61
N GLN A 102 0.16 -2.01 2.76
CA GLN A 102 -0.04 -1.96 1.31
C GLN A 102 -0.29 -3.34 0.71
N LEU A 103 0.34 -4.39 1.22
CA LEU A 103 0.10 -5.77 0.75
C LEU A 103 -1.34 -6.18 1.01
N VAL A 104 -1.83 -5.95 2.22
CA VAL A 104 -3.23 -6.25 2.59
C VAL A 104 -4.21 -5.43 1.75
N MET A 105 -3.99 -4.12 1.62
CA MET A 105 -4.86 -3.26 0.79
C MET A 105 -4.86 -3.73 -0.67
N SER A 106 -3.71 -4.13 -1.21
CA SER A 106 -3.63 -4.68 -2.57
C SER A 106 -4.39 -6.00 -2.73
N GLY A 107 -4.39 -6.86 -1.70
CA GLY A 107 -5.20 -8.08 -1.64
C GLY A 107 -6.70 -7.76 -1.65
N ALA A 108 -7.11 -6.82 -0.80
CA ALA A 108 -8.49 -6.35 -0.71
C ALA A 108 -9.01 -5.85 -2.08
N LEU A 109 -8.19 -5.08 -2.79
CA LEU A 109 -8.51 -4.54 -4.11
C LEU A 109 -8.53 -5.63 -5.18
N LYS A 110 -7.58 -6.58 -5.18
CA LYS A 110 -7.59 -7.73 -6.10
C LYS A 110 -8.87 -8.56 -5.96
N ASN A 111 -9.31 -8.79 -4.72
CA ASN A 111 -10.49 -9.61 -4.43
C ASN A 111 -11.80 -8.87 -4.76
N SER A 112 -11.87 -7.58 -4.46
CA SER A 112 -13.09 -6.77 -4.62
C SER A 112 -13.25 -6.20 -6.04
N TYR A 113 -12.12 -5.96 -6.73
CA TYR A 113 -12.04 -5.29 -8.02
C TYR A 113 -11.33 -6.15 -9.07
N HIS A 114 -11.79 -7.39 -9.26
CA HIS A 114 -11.31 -8.25 -10.33
C HIS A 114 -11.49 -7.61 -11.70
N CYS A 115 -10.50 -7.78 -12.58
CA CYS A 115 -10.56 -7.35 -13.98
C CYS A 115 -11.42 -8.33 -14.78
N THR A 116 -12.42 -7.82 -15.48
CA THR A 116 -13.36 -8.65 -16.27
C THR A 116 -13.07 -8.64 -17.76
N ARG A 117 -12.13 -7.79 -18.19
CA ARG A 117 -11.75 -7.60 -19.58
C ARG A 117 -10.22 -7.53 -19.72
#